data_AF-Q41429-F1
#
_entry.id   AF-Q41429-F1
#
_cell.length_a   1.000
_cell.length_b   1.000
_cell.length_c   1.000
_cell.angle_alpha   90.00
_cell.angle_beta   90.00
_cell.angle_gamma   90.00
#
_symmetry.space_group_name_H-M   'P 1'
#
loop_
_entity.id
_entity.type
_entity.pdbx_description
1 polymer ?
#
loop_
_entity_poly.entity_id
_entity_poly.type
_entity_poly.pdbx_seq_one_letter_code
_entity_poly.pdbx_strand_id
1 'polypeptide(L)'
;NVDRMWNEWKAIGGKRADIQNKDWLNSEFFFYDESGNPFKVKVRDCLDTKKMGYDYEPMPTTWRNFKPKTKASAGKKVNTSSIPPASQVFPLAKLDKAISFSINRPASSRTQQEKNAQEEMLTFNEIKYDNRDYIRFDVFLNVDNNVNANELDKAEFAGSYTSLPHVHRVGDTNHTATATLQLTITELLEDIGLEDDETIAVTLVPKKGNISIGGVEIKLADC
;
A
#
# COMPACT_ATOMS: atom_id res chain seq x y z
N ASN A 1 8.06 16.54 -8.55
CA ASN A 1 6.71 16.29 -8.01
C ASN A 1 6.69 15.16 -6.97
N VAL A 2 7.44 14.06 -7.14
CA VAL A 2 7.55 13.02 -6.08
C VAL A 2 8.09 13.62 -4.78
N ASP A 3 9.19 14.38 -4.85
CA ASP A 3 9.74 15.11 -3.70
C ASP A 3 8.70 16.08 -3.07
N ARG A 4 7.99 16.87 -3.89
CA ARG A 4 6.86 17.70 -3.45
C ARG A 4 5.80 16.91 -2.64
N MET A 5 5.49 15.67 -3.02
CA MET A 5 4.48 14.87 -2.31
C MET A 5 4.87 14.61 -0.85
N TRP A 6 6.17 14.59 -0.51
CA TRP A 6 6.60 14.50 0.88
C TRP A 6 6.15 15.74 1.68
N ASN A 7 6.38 16.94 1.14
CA ASN A 7 5.91 18.19 1.76
C ASN A 7 4.38 18.23 1.88
N GLU A 8 3.66 17.84 0.82
CA GLU A 8 2.19 17.78 0.83
C GLU A 8 1.64 16.78 1.84
N TRP A 9 2.26 15.60 1.95
CA TRP A 9 1.88 14.55 2.91
C TRP A 9 2.06 15.02 4.35
N LYS A 10 3.18 15.69 4.68
CA LYS A 10 3.40 16.29 6.00
C LYS A 10 2.41 17.41 6.31
N ALA A 11 2.08 18.23 5.31
CA ALA A 11 1.13 19.32 5.46
C ALA A 11 -0.32 18.87 5.75
N ILE A 12 -0.66 17.59 5.57
CA ILE A 12 -1.94 17.03 6.04
C ILE A 12 -1.97 16.95 7.59
N GLY A 13 -0.81 16.80 8.24
CA GLY A 13 -0.70 16.74 9.69
C GLY A 13 -1.14 15.41 10.31
N GLY A 14 -1.40 15.44 11.61
CA GLY A 14 -1.64 14.25 12.43
C GLY A 14 -0.34 13.47 12.64
N LYS A 15 -0.39 12.15 12.40
CA LYS A 15 0.77 11.24 12.53
C LYS A 15 1.76 11.31 11.35
N ARG A 16 1.48 12.14 10.35
CA ARG A 16 2.29 12.25 9.12
C ARG A 16 3.53 13.11 9.35
N ALA A 17 4.56 12.49 9.92
CA ALA A 17 5.82 13.13 10.28
C ALA A 17 7.03 12.40 9.69
N ASP A 18 8.18 13.06 9.67
CA ASP A 18 9.44 12.45 9.23
C ASP A 18 9.82 11.26 10.13
N ILE A 19 10.48 10.26 9.55
CA ILE A 19 10.94 9.07 10.26
C ILE A 19 11.99 9.46 11.31
N GLN A 20 11.76 9.08 12.57
CA GLN A 20 12.66 9.41 13.69
C GLN A 20 13.73 8.35 13.97
N ASN A 21 13.70 7.23 13.25
CA ASN A 21 14.67 6.14 13.42
C ASN A 21 16.10 6.62 13.09
N LYS A 22 17.04 6.39 14.02
CA LYS A 22 18.43 6.86 13.91
C LYS A 22 19.19 6.22 12.74
N ASP A 23 18.91 4.98 12.40
CA ASP A 23 19.58 4.29 11.28
C ASP A 23 19.16 4.93 9.96
N TRP A 24 17.87 5.27 9.83
CA TRP A 24 17.37 6.04 8.69
C TRP A 24 17.97 7.44 8.63
N LEU A 25 17.91 8.20 9.74
CA LEU A 25 18.40 9.58 9.81
C LEU A 25 19.90 9.71 9.53
N ASN A 26 20.70 8.72 9.94
CA ASN A 26 22.15 8.73 9.79
C ASN A 26 22.65 8.05 8.51
N SER A 27 21.75 7.48 7.69
CA SER A 27 22.09 6.92 6.39
C SER A 27 22.79 7.97 5.52
N GLU A 28 23.89 7.57 4.88
CA GLU A 28 24.75 8.44 4.09
C GLU A 28 24.64 8.14 2.59
N PHE A 29 24.64 9.20 1.79
CA PHE A 29 24.73 9.13 0.34
C PHE A 29 25.88 9.99 -0.17
N PHE A 30 26.39 9.65 -1.35
CA PHE A 30 27.51 10.34 -1.98
C PHE A 30 27.04 11.06 -3.25
N PHE A 31 27.41 12.33 -3.37
CA PHE A 31 27.12 13.16 -4.55
C PHE A 31 28.32 14.05 -4.89
N TYR A 32 28.39 14.45 -6.16
CA TYR A 32 29.21 15.58 -6.58
C TYR A 32 28.35 16.84 -6.58
N ASP A 33 28.91 17.96 -6.10
CA ASP A 33 28.28 19.27 -6.25
C ASP A 33 28.42 19.81 -7.69
N GLU A 34 27.89 21.00 -7.96
CA GLU A 34 27.99 21.67 -9.26
C GLU A 34 29.42 22.03 -9.68
N SER A 35 30.36 22.07 -8.72
CA SER A 35 31.79 22.31 -8.95
C SER A 35 32.59 21.01 -9.13
N GLY A 36 31.94 19.84 -9.09
CA GLY A 36 32.59 18.54 -9.18
C GLY A 36 33.31 18.12 -7.89
N ASN A 37 33.03 18.76 -6.76
CA ASN A 37 33.58 18.36 -5.46
C ASN A 37 32.77 17.21 -4.85
N PRO A 38 33.44 16.19 -4.29
CA PRO A 38 32.77 15.06 -3.67
C PRO A 38 32.25 15.38 -2.25
N PHE A 39 30.99 15.07 -1.98
CA PHE A 39 30.39 15.21 -0.65
C PHE A 39 29.63 13.96 -0.21
N LYS A 40 29.55 13.80 1.10
CA LYS A 40 28.60 12.90 1.75
C LYS A 40 27.49 13.72 2.38
N VAL A 41 26.25 13.27 2.22
CA VAL A 41 25.06 13.88 2.81
C VAL A 41 24.30 12.86 3.65
N LYS A 42 23.57 13.32 4.66
CA LYS A 42 22.71 12.47 5.50
C LYS A 42 21.25 12.79 5.27
N VAL A 43 20.41 11.79 5.46
CA VAL A 43 18.95 11.94 5.38
C VAL A 43 18.43 13.06 6.29
N ARG A 44 18.91 13.11 7.54
CA ARG A 44 18.46 14.12 8.52
C ARG A 44 18.65 15.57 8.07
N ASP A 45 19.58 15.81 7.14
CA ASP A 45 19.93 17.15 6.66
C ASP A 45 19.04 17.59 5.48
N CYS A 46 18.17 16.72 4.96
CA CYS A 46 17.24 17.01 3.86
C CYS A 46 15.73 16.93 4.24
N LEU A 47 15.40 16.90 5.53
CA LEU A 47 13.99 16.81 5.98
C LEU A 47 13.18 18.10 5.75
N ASP A 48 13.87 19.23 5.57
CA ASP A 48 13.28 20.55 5.36
C ASP A 48 13.88 21.19 4.11
N THR A 49 13.10 21.22 3.03
CA THR A 49 13.53 21.76 1.74
C THR A 49 13.92 23.24 1.85
N LYS A 50 13.33 24.01 2.78
CA LYS A 50 13.65 25.43 2.97
C LYS A 50 15.07 25.61 3.50
N LYS A 51 15.55 24.72 4.36
CA LYS A 51 16.97 24.70 4.81
C LYS A 51 17.93 24.35 3.69
N MET A 52 17.46 23.59 2.70
CA MET A 52 18.20 23.31 1.45
C MET A 52 18.13 24.45 0.44
N GLY A 53 17.40 25.53 0.75
CA GLY A 53 17.33 26.73 -0.09
C GLY A 53 16.26 26.68 -1.19
N TYR A 54 15.28 25.76 -1.12
CA TYR A 54 14.20 25.71 -2.11
C TYR A 54 12.83 25.33 -1.51
N ASP A 55 11.76 25.68 -2.22
CA ASP A 55 10.40 25.25 -1.93
C ASP A 55 9.57 25.21 -3.23
N TYR A 56 8.36 24.65 -3.14
CA TYR A 56 7.43 24.56 -4.26
C TYR A 56 6.46 25.74 -4.28
N GLU A 57 6.09 26.19 -5.47
CA GLU A 57 5.00 27.13 -5.65
C GLU A 57 3.69 26.54 -5.08
N PRO A 58 2.93 27.29 -4.26
CA PRO A 58 1.66 26.81 -3.72
C PRO A 58 0.67 26.49 -4.84
N MET A 59 0.21 25.24 -4.88
CA MET A 59 -0.69 24.75 -5.92
C MET A 59 -1.87 23.99 -5.30
N PRO A 60 -3.10 24.12 -5.83
CA PRO A 60 -4.25 23.37 -5.33
C PRO A 60 -4.01 21.85 -5.35
N THR A 61 -4.37 21.18 -4.25
CA THR A 61 -4.33 19.71 -4.12
C THR A 61 -5.75 19.15 -4.19
N THR A 62 -6.34 19.14 -5.39
CA THR A 62 -7.75 18.73 -5.61
C THR A 62 -8.04 17.30 -5.17
N TRP A 63 -7.03 16.41 -5.24
CA TRP A 63 -7.09 15.02 -4.79
C TRP A 63 -7.42 14.87 -3.30
N ARG A 64 -7.25 15.90 -2.46
CA ARG A 64 -7.68 15.85 -1.04
C ARG A 64 -9.19 15.63 -0.87
N ASN A 65 -9.98 15.94 -1.90
CA ASN A 65 -11.44 15.79 -1.89
C ASN A 65 -11.92 14.56 -2.69
N PHE A 66 -11.03 13.62 -3.00
CA PHE A 66 -11.33 12.43 -3.82
C PHE A 66 -11.62 11.17 -3.00
N LYS A 67 -12.03 11.31 -1.73
CA LYS A 67 -12.58 10.18 -0.96
C LYS A 67 -13.76 9.56 -1.75
N PRO A 68 -13.72 8.26 -2.09
CA PRO A 68 -14.79 7.61 -2.84
C PRO A 68 -16.15 7.77 -2.17
N LYS A 69 -17.17 8.15 -2.95
CA LYS A 69 -18.54 8.40 -2.44
C LYS A 69 -19.52 7.28 -2.77
N THR A 70 -19.18 6.43 -3.73
CA THR A 70 -20.04 5.35 -4.21
C THR A 70 -19.44 4.00 -3.88
N LYS A 71 -20.31 3.03 -3.60
CA LYS A 71 -19.95 1.63 -3.40
C LYS A 71 -20.08 0.87 -4.73
N ALA A 72 -19.13 -0.01 -5.02
CA ALA A 72 -19.13 -0.89 -6.19
C ALA A 72 -20.17 -2.00 -6.07
N SER A 73 -20.31 -2.58 -4.87
CA SER A 73 -21.43 -3.44 -4.52
C SER A 73 -22.51 -2.56 -3.92
N ALA A 74 -23.78 -2.74 -4.28
CA ALA A 74 -24.91 -1.90 -3.81
C ALA A 74 -25.22 -2.06 -2.30
N GLY A 75 -24.22 -1.91 -1.44
CA GLY A 75 -24.27 -2.19 -0.01
C GLY A 75 -24.38 -3.67 0.34
N LYS A 76 -24.34 -4.58 -0.65
CA LYS A 76 -24.49 -6.01 -0.39
C LYS A 76 -23.16 -6.57 0.13
N LYS A 77 -23.18 -6.96 1.40
CA LYS A 77 -22.09 -7.67 2.05
C LYS A 77 -21.87 -9.03 1.40
N VAL A 78 -20.62 -9.31 1.04
CA VAL A 78 -20.22 -10.61 0.52
C VAL A 78 -20.31 -11.64 1.64
N ASN A 79 -20.92 -12.79 1.35
CA ASN A 79 -20.97 -13.90 2.31
C ASN A 79 -19.58 -14.54 2.43
N THR A 80 -18.86 -14.23 3.50
CA THR A 80 -17.49 -14.72 3.75
C THR A 80 -17.41 -16.23 3.92
N SER A 81 -18.52 -16.90 4.30
CA SER A 81 -18.61 -18.36 4.38
C SER A 81 -18.75 -19.04 3.01
N SER A 82 -19.05 -18.29 1.95
CA SER A 82 -19.19 -18.81 0.58
C SER A 82 -17.89 -18.75 -0.23
N ILE A 83 -16.83 -18.18 0.34
CA ILE A 83 -15.50 -18.03 -0.28
C ILE A 83 -14.46 -18.73 0.61
N PRO A 84 -13.37 -19.25 0.02
CA PRO A 84 -12.35 -19.95 0.80
C PRO A 84 -11.64 -18.99 1.77
N PRO A 85 -11.28 -19.43 2.99
CA PRO A 85 -10.44 -18.65 3.88
C PRO A 85 -9.02 -18.51 3.31
N ALA A 86 -8.32 -17.44 3.68
CA ALA A 86 -6.95 -17.16 3.25
C ALA A 86 -6.00 -18.36 3.43
N SER A 87 -6.15 -19.14 4.51
CA SER A 87 -5.35 -20.33 4.78
C SER A 87 -5.51 -21.47 3.76
N GLN A 88 -6.58 -21.47 2.97
CA GLN A 88 -6.80 -22.43 1.88
C GLN A 88 -6.35 -21.88 0.52
N VAL A 89 -6.12 -20.57 0.41
CA VAL A 89 -5.73 -19.90 -0.85
C VAL A 89 -4.22 -19.69 -0.93
N PHE A 90 -3.58 -19.38 0.20
CA PHE A 90 -2.15 -19.06 0.26
C PHE A 90 -1.33 -20.23 0.85
N PRO A 91 -0.11 -20.51 0.34
CA PRO A 91 0.63 -19.75 -0.67
C PRO A 91 0.04 -19.90 -2.08
N LEU A 92 -0.23 -18.76 -2.72
CA LEU A 92 -0.82 -18.69 -4.05
C LEU A 92 0.29 -18.76 -5.10
N ALA A 93 0.41 -19.89 -5.79
CA ALA A 93 1.47 -20.12 -6.78
C ALA A 93 1.37 -19.21 -8.01
N LYS A 94 0.16 -18.76 -8.38
CA LYS A 94 -0.06 -17.85 -9.50
C LYS A 94 -1.38 -17.08 -9.34
N LEU A 95 -1.32 -15.75 -9.43
CA LEU A 95 -2.48 -14.87 -9.55
C LEU A 95 -2.76 -14.58 -11.03
N ASP A 96 -3.42 -15.52 -11.71
CA ASP A 96 -3.73 -15.44 -13.16
C ASP A 96 -5.13 -14.87 -13.46
N LYS A 97 -6.03 -14.90 -12.48
CA LYS A 97 -7.39 -14.35 -12.56
C LYS A 97 -7.81 -13.71 -11.24
N ALA A 98 -8.95 -13.02 -11.26
CA ALA A 98 -9.54 -12.47 -10.04
C ALA A 98 -9.86 -13.60 -9.05
N ILE A 99 -9.46 -13.41 -7.79
CA ILE A 99 -9.70 -14.36 -6.69
C ILE A 99 -10.18 -13.62 -5.45
N SER A 100 -11.17 -14.19 -4.77
CA SER A 100 -11.71 -13.68 -3.51
C SER A 100 -11.49 -14.71 -2.42
N PHE A 101 -11.16 -14.22 -1.22
CA PHE A 101 -10.98 -15.05 -0.04
C PHE A 101 -11.46 -14.30 1.21
N SER A 102 -11.79 -15.05 2.25
CA SER A 102 -12.12 -14.50 3.56
C SER A 102 -10.88 -14.43 4.45
N ILE A 103 -10.79 -13.38 5.27
CA ILE A 103 -9.67 -13.19 6.21
C ILE A 103 -10.18 -12.63 7.53
N ASN A 104 -9.65 -13.17 8.63
CA ASN A 104 -9.98 -12.73 9.97
C ASN A 104 -9.21 -11.45 10.32
N ARG A 105 -9.90 -10.56 11.01
CA ARG A 105 -9.35 -9.33 11.57
C ARG A 105 -8.83 -9.60 13.00
N PRO A 106 -7.79 -8.89 13.44
CA PRO A 106 -7.26 -9.03 14.80
C PRO A 106 -8.20 -8.46 15.87
N ALA A 107 -9.07 -7.50 15.51
CA ALA A 107 -10.09 -6.92 16.37
C ALA A 107 -11.22 -6.32 15.51
N SER A 108 -12.45 -6.32 16.04
CA SER A 108 -13.60 -5.62 15.48
C SER A 108 -14.14 -4.58 16.46
N SER A 109 -15.04 -3.69 16.02
CA SER A 109 -15.68 -2.65 16.84
C SER A 109 -14.69 -1.74 17.59
N ARG A 110 -13.54 -1.44 16.97
CA ARG A 110 -12.44 -0.68 17.59
C ARG A 110 -12.88 0.75 17.90
N THR A 111 -12.56 1.22 19.09
CA THR A 111 -12.76 2.62 19.51
C THR A 111 -11.87 3.58 18.72
N GLN A 112 -12.25 4.85 18.67
CA GLN A 112 -11.42 5.89 18.05
C GLN A 112 -10.03 5.99 18.71
N GLN A 113 -9.92 5.75 20.01
CA GLN A 113 -8.64 5.75 20.72
C GLN A 113 -7.73 4.62 20.23
N GLU A 114 -8.26 3.41 20.05
CA GLU A 114 -7.49 2.28 19.53
C GLU A 114 -7.05 2.52 18.09
N LYS A 115 -7.93 3.02 17.23
CA LYS A 115 -7.59 3.42 15.84
C LYS A 115 -6.49 4.50 15.82
N ASN A 116 -6.55 5.44 16.76
CA ASN A 116 -5.52 6.47 16.89
C ASN A 116 -4.18 5.90 17.39
N ALA A 117 -4.17 4.82 18.17
CA ALA A 117 -2.95 4.20 18.67
C ALA A 117 -2.30 3.23 17.66
N GLN A 118 -3.11 2.48 16.92
CA GLN A 118 -2.63 1.45 15.99
C GLN A 118 -3.43 1.45 14.68
N GLU A 119 -2.71 1.45 13.55
CA GLU A 119 -3.33 1.30 12.22
C GLU A 119 -3.66 -0.17 11.94
N GLU A 120 -4.84 -0.42 11.37
CA GLU A 120 -5.21 -1.76 10.89
C GLU A 120 -4.68 -1.95 9.46
N MET A 121 -3.71 -2.86 9.32
CA MET A 121 -2.90 -3.03 8.11
C MET A 121 -3.12 -4.39 7.46
N LEU A 122 -3.71 -4.41 6.26
CA LEU A 122 -3.74 -5.57 5.38
C LEU A 122 -2.39 -5.72 4.68
N THR A 123 -1.70 -6.82 4.95
CA THR A 123 -0.34 -7.07 4.47
C THR A 123 -0.29 -8.31 3.58
N PHE A 124 0.24 -8.14 2.37
CA PHE A 124 0.56 -9.24 1.46
C PHE A 124 2.06 -9.49 1.51
N ASN A 125 2.44 -10.67 1.98
CA ASN A 125 3.81 -11.08 2.20
C ASN A 125 4.30 -11.98 1.06
N GLU A 126 5.61 -11.90 0.81
CA GLU A 126 6.30 -12.72 -0.20
C GLU A 126 5.63 -12.65 -1.58
N ILE A 127 5.33 -11.44 -2.05
CA ILE A 127 4.91 -11.20 -3.43
C ILE A 127 6.14 -11.47 -4.30
N LYS A 128 6.11 -12.55 -5.08
CA LYS A 128 7.22 -13.01 -5.90
C LYS A 128 6.88 -12.92 -7.38
N TYR A 129 7.83 -12.44 -8.17
CA TYR A 129 7.66 -12.21 -9.60
C TYR A 129 9.01 -12.08 -10.29
N ASP A 130 8.99 -12.10 -11.63
CA ASP A 130 10.16 -11.83 -12.44
C ASP A 130 10.47 -10.33 -12.47
N ASN A 131 11.65 -9.92 -12.01
CA ASN A 131 12.08 -8.52 -11.90
C ASN A 131 12.33 -7.85 -13.26
N ARG A 132 12.19 -8.57 -14.37
CA ARG A 132 12.21 -8.03 -15.73
C ARG A 132 10.82 -7.62 -16.22
N ASP A 133 9.77 -8.05 -15.52
CA ASP A 133 8.39 -7.83 -15.92
C ASP A 133 7.79 -6.59 -15.25
N TYR A 134 6.86 -5.96 -15.96
CA TYR A 134 5.93 -5.03 -15.35
C TYR A 134 4.88 -5.81 -14.56
N ILE A 135 4.69 -5.44 -13.30
CA ILE A 135 3.75 -6.11 -12.40
C ILE A 135 2.67 -5.14 -11.98
N ARG A 136 1.41 -5.58 -11.98
CA ARG A 136 0.32 -4.88 -11.30
C ARG A 136 -0.80 -5.84 -10.89
N PHE A 137 -1.29 -5.68 -9.67
CA PHE A 137 -2.60 -6.17 -9.25
C PHE A 137 -3.29 -5.16 -8.35
N ASP A 138 -4.61 -5.17 -8.38
CA ASP A 138 -5.47 -4.28 -7.59
C ASP A 138 -6.13 -5.09 -6.46
N VAL A 139 -6.38 -4.43 -5.32
CA VAL A 139 -6.96 -5.02 -4.11
C VAL A 139 -8.28 -4.33 -3.79
N PHE A 140 -9.32 -5.12 -3.58
CA PHE A 140 -10.64 -4.66 -3.18
C PHE A 140 -11.11 -5.37 -1.91
N LEU A 141 -11.95 -4.70 -1.13
CA LEU A 141 -12.64 -5.27 0.03
C LEU A 141 -14.12 -5.45 -0.29
N ASN A 142 -14.73 -6.53 0.21
CA ASN A 142 -16.18 -6.73 0.17
C ASN A 142 -16.81 -6.64 -1.23
N VAL A 143 -16.12 -7.15 -2.23
CA VAL A 143 -16.63 -7.39 -3.59
C VAL A 143 -16.43 -8.86 -3.96
N ASP A 144 -17.06 -9.30 -5.04
CA ASP A 144 -16.82 -10.61 -5.62
C ASP A 144 -15.84 -10.55 -6.82
N ASN A 145 -15.56 -11.70 -7.43
CA ASN A 145 -14.64 -11.81 -8.56
C ASN A 145 -15.14 -11.13 -9.86
N ASN A 146 -16.36 -10.59 -9.89
CA ASN A 146 -16.93 -9.87 -11.03
C ASN A 146 -16.77 -8.34 -10.91
N VAL A 147 -16.05 -7.86 -9.90
CA VAL A 147 -15.79 -6.42 -9.71
C VAL A 147 -15.21 -5.78 -10.98
N ASN A 148 -15.77 -4.64 -11.39
CA ASN A 148 -15.22 -3.85 -12.49
C ASN A 148 -13.96 -3.11 -12.00
N ALA A 149 -12.80 -3.77 -12.06
CA ALA A 149 -11.54 -3.21 -11.63
C ALA A 149 -11.00 -2.06 -12.51
N ASN A 150 -11.78 -1.53 -13.46
CA ASN A 150 -11.45 -0.29 -14.17
C ASN A 150 -12.02 0.96 -13.47
N GLU A 151 -12.96 0.77 -12.53
CA GLU A 151 -13.53 1.82 -11.71
C GLU A 151 -12.88 1.81 -10.32
N LEU A 152 -11.89 2.67 -10.11
CA LEU A 152 -11.13 2.75 -8.86
C LEU A 152 -11.69 3.80 -7.88
N ASP A 153 -12.69 4.57 -8.30
CA ASP A 153 -13.39 5.61 -7.54
C ASP A 153 -14.47 5.03 -6.60
N LYS A 154 -14.25 3.81 -6.08
CA LYS A 154 -15.18 3.05 -5.25
C LYS A 154 -14.61 2.82 -3.85
N ALA A 155 -15.46 2.88 -2.83
CA ALA A 155 -15.06 2.74 -1.43
C ALA A 155 -14.40 1.38 -1.11
N GLU A 156 -14.69 0.36 -1.91
CA GLU A 156 -14.11 -0.98 -1.80
C GLU A 156 -12.67 -1.06 -2.30
N PHE A 157 -12.18 -0.11 -3.10
CA PHE A 157 -10.82 -0.15 -3.63
C PHE A 157 -9.79 0.22 -2.55
N ALA A 158 -8.96 -0.75 -2.16
CA ALA A 158 -7.96 -0.58 -1.10
C ALA A 158 -6.61 -0.07 -1.62
N GLY A 159 -6.28 -0.37 -2.87
CA GLY A 159 -5.03 0.05 -3.47
C GLY A 159 -4.51 -0.95 -4.49
N SER A 160 -3.28 -0.72 -4.94
CA SER A 160 -2.61 -1.56 -5.94
C SER A 160 -1.16 -1.79 -5.56
N TYR A 161 -0.64 -2.95 -5.93
CA TYR A 161 0.80 -3.14 -6.05
C TYR A 161 1.21 -2.91 -7.49
N THR A 162 2.35 -2.23 -7.70
CA THR A 162 2.97 -2.12 -9.02
C THR A 162 4.49 -2.26 -8.90
N SER A 163 5.13 -2.91 -9.88
CA SER A 163 6.59 -2.96 -9.98
C SER A 163 7.03 -2.54 -11.37
N LEU A 164 8.08 -1.72 -11.43
CA LEU A 164 8.85 -1.46 -12.64
C LEU A 164 9.92 -2.56 -12.79
N PRO A 165 10.28 -2.93 -14.03
CA PRO A 165 11.42 -3.80 -14.28
C PRO A 165 12.72 -3.22 -13.70
N HIS A 166 13.43 -4.01 -12.91
CA HIS A 166 14.73 -3.65 -12.34
C HIS A 166 15.62 -4.89 -12.16
N VAL A 167 16.68 -4.97 -12.97
CA VAL A 167 17.67 -6.06 -12.91
C VAL A 167 18.94 -5.53 -12.24
N HIS A 168 19.32 -6.13 -11.11
CA HIS A 168 20.37 -5.58 -10.23
C HIS A 168 21.79 -5.66 -10.81
N ARG A 169 22.13 -6.68 -11.60
CA ARG A 169 23.49 -6.87 -12.13
C ARG A 169 23.48 -7.49 -13.52
N VAL A 170 24.40 -7.03 -14.36
CA VAL A 170 24.73 -7.70 -15.62
C VAL A 170 25.26 -9.11 -15.30
N GLY A 171 24.62 -10.14 -15.85
CA GLY A 171 24.99 -11.54 -15.63
C GLY A 171 24.30 -12.23 -14.44
N ASP A 172 23.41 -11.54 -13.72
CA ASP A 172 22.54 -12.21 -12.74
C ASP A 172 21.56 -13.15 -13.46
N THR A 173 21.52 -14.40 -13.03
CA THR A 173 20.62 -15.42 -13.59
C THR A 173 19.36 -15.59 -12.75
N ASN A 174 19.31 -15.04 -11.54
CA ASN A 174 18.12 -15.05 -10.71
C ASN A 174 17.32 -13.76 -10.88
N HIS A 175 16.23 -13.87 -11.62
CA HIS A 175 15.34 -12.74 -11.87
C HIS A 175 14.16 -12.69 -10.89
N THR A 176 14.21 -13.37 -9.75
CA THR A 176 13.09 -13.36 -8.79
C THR A 176 13.20 -12.17 -7.84
N ALA A 177 12.27 -11.22 -7.94
CA ALA A 177 12.06 -10.22 -6.90
C ALA A 177 11.09 -10.75 -5.83
N THR A 178 11.24 -10.27 -4.60
CA THR A 178 10.29 -10.50 -3.50
C THR A 178 9.93 -9.15 -2.87
N ALA A 179 8.64 -8.91 -2.65
CA ALA A 179 8.14 -7.67 -2.07
C ALA A 179 7.01 -7.91 -1.06
N THR A 180 6.67 -6.84 -0.35
CA THR A 180 5.54 -6.78 0.58
C THR A 180 4.66 -5.58 0.21
N LEU A 181 3.34 -5.77 0.19
CA LEU A 181 2.36 -4.68 0.07
C LEU A 181 1.65 -4.50 1.42
N GLN A 182 1.55 -3.25 1.87
CA GLN A 182 0.84 -2.89 3.09
C GLN A 182 -0.22 -1.83 2.76
N LEU A 183 -1.48 -2.10 3.14
CA LEU A 183 -2.62 -1.23 2.93
C LEU A 183 -3.33 -0.95 4.25
N THR A 184 -3.44 0.33 4.63
CA THR A 184 -4.25 0.74 5.78
C THR A 184 -5.73 0.64 5.42
N ILE A 185 -6.50 -0.14 6.16
CA ILE A 185 -7.90 -0.44 5.81
C ILE A 185 -8.93 0.18 6.75
N THR A 186 -8.53 0.88 7.82
CA THR A 186 -9.44 1.50 8.80
C THR A 186 -10.53 2.37 8.13
N GLU A 187 -10.13 3.31 7.27
CA GLU A 187 -11.07 4.20 6.56
C GLU A 187 -12.02 3.42 5.64
N LEU A 188 -11.53 2.37 4.98
CA LEU A 188 -12.36 1.55 4.10
C LEU A 188 -13.42 0.79 4.91
N LEU A 189 -13.03 0.20 6.05
CA LEU A 189 -13.94 -0.53 6.92
C LEU A 189 -15.07 0.37 7.44
N GLU A 190 -14.75 1.63 7.78
CA GLU A 190 -15.74 2.65 8.14
C GLU A 190 -16.69 2.96 6.97
N ASP A 191 -16.14 3.27 5.79
CA ASP A 191 -16.93 3.68 4.62
C ASP A 191 -17.86 2.57 4.12
N ILE A 192 -17.39 1.33 4.12
CA ILE A 192 -18.16 0.18 3.64
C ILE A 192 -19.03 -0.47 4.72
N GLY A 193 -18.83 -0.11 5.99
CA GLY A 193 -19.66 -0.54 7.13
C GLY A 193 -19.33 -1.95 7.62
N LEU A 194 -18.04 -2.26 7.79
CA LEU A 194 -17.53 -3.56 8.23
C LEU A 194 -16.72 -3.48 9.53
N GLU A 195 -16.88 -2.41 10.30
CA GLU A 195 -16.15 -2.22 11.55
C GLU A 195 -16.41 -3.32 12.58
N ASP A 196 -17.64 -3.80 12.66
CA ASP A 196 -18.09 -4.80 13.64
C ASP A 196 -17.80 -6.25 13.18
N ASP A 197 -17.31 -6.43 11.94
CA ASP A 197 -17.08 -7.74 11.35
C ASP A 197 -15.76 -8.37 11.76
N GLU A 198 -15.80 -9.59 12.28
CA GLU A 198 -14.58 -10.35 12.60
C GLU A 198 -13.86 -10.87 11.35
N THR A 199 -14.61 -11.12 10.28
CA THR A 199 -14.09 -11.66 9.02
C THR A 199 -14.57 -10.81 7.86
N ILE A 200 -13.65 -10.42 6.98
CA ILE A 200 -13.95 -9.65 5.77
C ILE A 200 -13.58 -10.43 4.51
N ALA A 201 -14.17 -10.04 3.37
CA ALA A 201 -13.80 -10.54 2.06
C ALA A 201 -12.75 -9.63 1.42
N VAL A 202 -11.73 -10.22 0.81
CA VAL A 202 -10.69 -9.53 0.04
C VAL A 202 -10.66 -10.12 -1.36
N THR A 203 -10.58 -9.27 -2.37
CA THR A 203 -10.49 -9.67 -3.78
C THR A 203 -9.22 -9.11 -4.41
N LEU A 204 -8.44 -9.98 -5.04
CA LEU A 204 -7.26 -9.62 -5.82
C LEU A 204 -7.58 -9.70 -7.30
N VAL A 205 -7.22 -8.66 -8.05
CA VAL A 205 -7.43 -8.61 -9.51
C VAL A 205 -6.09 -8.38 -10.21
N PRO A 206 -5.51 -9.41 -10.87
CA PRO A 206 -4.29 -9.22 -11.64
C PRO A 206 -4.55 -8.33 -12.86
N LYS A 207 -3.64 -7.39 -13.09
CA LYS A 207 -3.66 -6.50 -14.27
C LYS A 207 -2.47 -6.76 -15.20
N LYS A 208 -1.31 -7.11 -14.65
CA LYS A 208 -0.10 -7.37 -15.43
C LYS A 208 0.91 -8.24 -14.67
N GLY A 209 1.58 -9.13 -15.41
CA GLY A 209 2.71 -9.92 -14.92
C GLY A 209 2.31 -11.27 -14.32
N ASN A 210 3.31 -12.14 -14.12
CA ASN A 210 3.14 -13.40 -13.40
C ASN A 210 3.53 -13.19 -11.93
N ILE A 211 2.59 -13.40 -11.03
CA ILE A 211 2.71 -13.05 -9.61
C ILE A 211 2.37 -14.28 -8.78
N SER A 212 3.20 -14.60 -7.81
CA SER A 212 2.85 -15.50 -6.71
C SER A 212 2.87 -14.72 -5.40
N ILE A 213 2.11 -15.16 -4.41
CA ILE A 213 1.98 -14.49 -3.11
C ILE A 213 2.07 -15.55 -2.03
N GLY A 214 3.03 -15.43 -1.11
CA GLY A 214 3.24 -16.43 -0.06
C GLY A 214 2.17 -16.40 1.02
N GLY A 215 1.68 -15.22 1.39
CA GLY A 215 0.66 -15.09 2.43
C GLY A 215 0.01 -13.73 2.53
N VAL A 216 -1.07 -13.67 3.30
CA VAL A 216 -1.80 -12.45 3.61
C VAL A 216 -2.21 -12.47 5.08
N GLU A 217 -2.15 -11.31 5.72
CA GLU A 217 -2.53 -11.14 7.13
C GLU A 217 -3.06 -9.73 7.38
N ILE A 218 -3.85 -9.56 8.44
CA ILE A 218 -4.23 -8.25 8.97
C ILE A 218 -3.59 -8.11 10.35
N LYS A 219 -2.84 -7.03 10.56
CA LYS A 219 -2.18 -6.72 11.83
C LYS A 219 -2.51 -5.32 12.29
N LEU A 220 -2.47 -5.12 13.60
CA LEU A 220 -2.44 -3.79 14.20
C LEU A 220 -0.98 -3.35 14.29
N ALA A 221 -0.64 -2.25 13.64
CA ALA A 221 0.70 -1.68 13.64
C ALA A 221 0.71 -0.37 14.44
N ASP A 222 1.69 -0.21 15.32
CA ASP A 222 1.85 1.01 16.10
C ASP A 222 2.10 2.22 15.20
N CYS A 223 1.55 3.35 15.63
CA CYS A 223 1.56 4.62 14.90
C CYS A 223 2.78 5.49 15.21
#